data_AF-A0A962QTF0-F1
#
_entry.id   AF-A0A962QTF0-F1
#
_cell.length_a   1.000
_cell.length_b   1.000
_cell.length_c   1.000
_cell.angle_alpha   90.00
_cell.angle_beta   90.00
_cell.angle_gamma   90.00
#
_symmetry.space_group_name_H-M   'P 1'
#
loop_
_entity.id
_entity.type
_entity.pdbx_description
1 polymer ?
#
loop_
_entity_poly.entity_id
_entity_poly.type
_entity_poly.pdbx_seq_one_letter_code
_entity_poly.pdbx_strand_id
1 'polypeptide(L)'
;MSTAAQDIFHAGTGFCEGILHFNDVPSDFARMGRTPVIAEGRSAIDSIDDAAVFQTRLMVDALRYATLQLCASKESGHPGGFASSADAYAALVMLGHTNIVTEVGHHAPGFYSAMFI
;
A
#
# COMPACT_ATOMS: atom_id res chain seq x y z
N MET A 1 -11.45 1.84 -26.36
CA MET A 1 -11.92 2.95 -25.51
C MET A 1 -11.23 2.81 -24.17
N SER A 2 -10.27 3.69 -23.89
CA SER A 2 -9.56 3.73 -22.61
C SER A 2 -10.55 4.19 -21.54
N THR A 3 -10.60 3.50 -20.41
CA THR A 3 -11.38 3.94 -19.25
C THR A 3 -10.62 5.05 -18.52
N ALA A 4 -11.32 5.93 -17.80
CA ALA A 4 -10.68 6.99 -17.01
C ALA A 4 -9.63 6.44 -16.00
N ALA A 5 -9.75 5.16 -15.59
CA ALA A 5 -8.73 4.50 -14.79
C ALA A 5 -7.44 4.22 -15.59
N GLN A 6 -7.54 3.78 -16.84
CA GLN A 6 -6.40 3.53 -17.72
C GLN A 6 -5.66 4.81 -18.11
N ASP A 7 -6.36 5.94 -18.23
CA ASP A 7 -5.74 7.24 -18.53
C ASP A 7 -4.95 7.82 -17.33
N ILE A 8 -5.32 7.48 -16.08
CA ILE A 8 -4.54 7.87 -14.88
C ILE A 8 -3.21 7.10 -14.81
N PHE A 9 -3.19 5.84 -15.26
CA PHE A 9 -1.98 5.00 -15.24
C PHE A 9 -1.13 5.11 -16.52
N HIS A 10 -1.60 5.79 -17.57
CA HIS A 10 -0.87 5.92 -18.84
C HIS A 10 0.14 7.09 -18.89
N ALA A 11 0.15 7.98 -17.90
CA ALA A 11 1.21 8.95 -17.73
C ALA A 11 2.21 8.39 -16.71
N GLY A 12 3.41 8.02 -17.18
CA GLY A 12 4.54 7.66 -16.32
C GLY A 12 4.81 8.79 -15.33
N THR A 13 4.22 8.69 -14.14
CA THR A 13 4.62 9.46 -12.98
C THR A 13 5.95 8.90 -12.51
N GLY A 14 6.86 9.75 -12.04
CA GLY A 14 8.14 9.28 -11.48
C GLY A 14 7.97 8.26 -10.33
N PHE A 15 6.77 8.20 -9.73
CA PHE A 15 6.43 7.20 -8.71
C PHE A 15 6.39 5.76 -9.25
N CYS A 16 5.95 5.55 -10.49
CA CYS A 16 5.88 4.22 -11.10
C CYS A 16 7.22 3.75 -11.69
N GLU A 17 8.22 4.62 -11.77
CA GLU A 17 9.54 4.30 -12.30
C GLU A 17 10.24 3.28 -11.40
N GLY A 18 10.74 2.19 -11.99
CA GLY A 18 11.40 1.10 -11.26
C GLY A 18 10.47 0.03 -10.71
N ILE A 19 9.14 0.15 -10.86
CA ILE A 19 8.21 -0.94 -10.57
C ILE A 19 8.27 -1.97 -11.70
N LEU A 20 8.65 -3.21 -11.36
CA LEU A 20 8.84 -4.31 -12.30
C LEU A 20 7.56 -5.08 -12.64
N HIS A 21 6.63 -5.19 -11.68
CA HIS A 21 5.42 -5.99 -11.83
C HIS A 21 4.19 -5.18 -11.42
N PHE A 22 3.32 -4.93 -12.39
CA PHE A 22 2.01 -4.36 -12.17
C PHE A 22 0.95 -5.45 -12.26
N ASN A 23 -0.04 -5.37 -11.39
CA ASN A 23 -1.24 -6.19 -11.53
C ASN A 23 -2.25 -5.48 -12.44
N ASP A 24 -3.20 -6.23 -12.98
CA ASP A 24 -4.35 -5.62 -13.63
C ASP A 24 -5.13 -4.77 -12.61
N VAL A 25 -5.74 -3.68 -13.10
CA VAL A 25 -6.57 -2.83 -12.26
C VAL A 25 -7.74 -3.68 -11.71
N PRO A 26 -7.91 -3.77 -10.37
CA PRO A 26 -9.00 -4.54 -9.80
C PRO A 26 -10.36 -4.07 -10.32
N SER A 27 -11.27 -4.99 -10.63
CA SER A 27 -12.58 -4.67 -11.22
C SER A 27 -13.39 -3.68 -10.38
N ASP A 28 -13.26 -3.76 -9.06
CA ASP A 28 -13.95 -2.88 -8.12
C ASP A 28 -13.28 -1.51 -7.94
N PHE A 29 -12.08 -1.29 -8.48
CA PHE A 29 -11.33 -0.04 -8.28
C PHE A 29 -12.12 1.19 -8.75
N ALA A 30 -12.83 1.09 -9.87
CA ALA A 30 -13.65 2.20 -10.39
C ALA A 30 -14.80 2.60 -9.45
N ARG A 31 -15.24 1.68 -8.57
CA ARG A 31 -16.31 1.91 -7.59
C ARG A 31 -15.76 2.25 -6.21
N MET A 32 -14.76 1.49 -5.74
CA MET A 32 -14.27 1.52 -4.35
C MET A 32 -12.98 2.33 -4.17
N GLY A 33 -12.22 2.57 -5.25
CA GLY A 33 -10.95 3.32 -5.24
C GLY A 33 -11.03 4.72 -5.84
N ARG A 34 -12.22 5.16 -6.29
CA ARG A 34 -12.39 6.43 -7.00
C ARG A 34 -12.19 7.67 -6.12
N THR A 35 -12.54 7.56 -4.84
CA THR A 35 -12.43 8.65 -3.87
C THR A 35 -11.64 8.14 -2.67
N PRO A 36 -10.59 8.84 -2.21
CA PRO A 36 -9.85 8.46 -1.02
C PRO A 36 -10.79 8.33 0.19
N VAL A 37 -10.66 7.24 0.95
CA VAL A 37 -11.45 7.05 2.19
C VAL A 37 -10.95 7.88 3.37
N ILE A 38 -9.73 8.43 3.27
CA ILE A 38 -9.20 9.44 4.18
C ILE A 38 -9.27 10.78 3.46
N ALA A 39 -10.12 11.68 3.95
CA ALA A 39 -10.30 13.00 3.35
C ALA A 39 -9.07 13.90 3.55
N GLU A 40 -8.96 14.94 2.73
CA GLU A 40 -7.89 15.93 2.86
C GLU A 40 -7.85 16.54 4.27
N GLY A 41 -6.65 16.63 4.85
CA GLY A 41 -6.44 17.12 6.22
C GLY A 41 -6.85 16.14 7.33
N ARG A 42 -7.31 14.92 6.99
CA ARG A 42 -7.57 13.84 7.95
C ARG A 42 -6.41 12.85 7.99
N SER A 43 -6.27 12.16 9.12
CA SER A 43 -5.21 11.17 9.35
C SER A 43 -5.74 9.74 9.55
N ALA A 44 -7.06 9.54 9.45
CA ALA A 44 -7.71 8.26 9.69
C ALA A 44 -9.02 8.16 8.90
N ILE A 45 -9.50 6.94 8.68
CA ILE A 45 -10.85 6.68 8.19
C ILE A 45 -11.89 7.04 9.25
N ASP A 46 -13.02 7.60 8.82
CA ASP A 46 -14.12 7.96 9.73
C ASP A 46 -15.11 6.80 9.97
N SER A 47 -15.10 5.77 9.11
CA SER A 47 -15.91 4.56 9.26
C SER A 47 -15.26 3.35 8.58
N ILE A 48 -15.64 2.14 9.02
CA ILE A 48 -15.19 0.88 8.42
C ILE A 48 -16.28 0.38 7.49
N ASP A 49 -16.26 0.84 6.25
CA ASP A 49 -17.14 0.40 5.17
C ASP A 49 -16.36 -0.41 4.11
N ASP A 50 -17.07 -0.91 3.10
CA ASP A 50 -16.44 -1.73 2.06
C ASP A 50 -15.35 -0.98 1.26
N ALA A 51 -15.48 0.35 1.11
CA ALA A 51 -14.47 1.16 0.43
C ALA A 51 -13.21 1.32 1.28
N ALA A 52 -13.37 1.51 2.60
CA ALA A 52 -12.27 1.55 3.54
C ALA A 52 -11.51 0.22 3.59
N VAL A 53 -12.24 -0.90 3.62
CA VAL A 53 -11.63 -2.24 3.56
C VAL A 53 -10.90 -2.44 2.22
N PHE A 54 -11.51 -2.05 1.11
CA PHE A 54 -10.90 -2.17 -0.21
C PHE A 54 -9.59 -1.37 -0.30
N GLN A 55 -9.60 -0.10 0.08
CA GLN A 55 -8.40 0.76 0.01
C GLN A 55 -7.33 0.34 1.03
N THR A 56 -7.73 -0.20 2.19
CA THR A 56 -6.78 -0.82 3.13
C THR A 56 -6.05 -2.00 2.45
N ARG A 57 -6.77 -2.85 1.70
CA ARG A 57 -6.15 -3.97 0.97
C ARG A 57 -5.20 -3.51 -0.14
N LEU A 58 -5.50 -2.39 -0.82
CA LEU A 58 -4.55 -1.78 -1.76
C LEU A 58 -3.24 -1.37 -1.06
N MET A 59 -3.33 -0.76 0.12
CA MET A 59 -2.16 -0.43 0.94
C MET A 59 -1.38 -1.68 1.35
N VAL A 60 -2.07 -2.75 1.73
CA VAL A 60 -1.45 -4.04 2.07
C VAL A 60 -0.64 -4.59 0.90
N ASP A 61 -1.20 -4.59 -0.30
CA ASP A 61 -0.52 -5.09 -1.49
C ASP A 61 0.68 -4.21 -1.86
N ALA A 62 0.54 -2.89 -1.75
CA ALA A 62 1.64 -1.94 -1.96
C ALA A 62 2.78 -2.16 -0.95
N LEU A 63 2.46 -2.34 0.33
CA LEU A 63 3.43 -2.65 1.39
C LEU A 63 4.18 -3.94 1.13
N ARG A 64 3.47 -5.01 0.76
CA ARG A 64 4.08 -6.30 0.42
C ARG A 64 5.01 -6.16 -0.78
N TYR A 65 4.52 -5.51 -1.84
CA TYR A 65 5.28 -5.31 -3.06
C TYR A 65 6.56 -4.52 -2.80
N ALA A 66 6.46 -3.36 -2.15
CA ALA A 66 7.61 -2.52 -1.83
C ALA A 66 8.63 -3.24 -0.92
N THR A 67 8.16 -4.01 0.07
CA THR A 67 9.03 -4.81 0.94
C THR A 67 9.81 -5.86 0.14
N LEU A 68 9.13 -6.59 -0.74
CA LEU A 68 9.73 -7.60 -1.60
C LEU A 68 10.74 -6.99 -2.57
N GLN A 69 10.38 -5.88 -3.22
CA GLN A 69 11.28 -5.18 -4.15
C GLN A 69 12.51 -4.61 -3.46
N LEU A 70 12.36 -4.04 -2.27
CA LEU A 70 13.47 -3.53 -1.50
C LEU A 70 14.45 -4.67 -1.16
N CYS A 71 13.95 -5.79 -0.66
CA CYS A 71 14.79 -6.96 -0.36
C CYS A 71 15.45 -7.53 -1.63
N ALA A 72 14.70 -7.64 -2.73
CA ALA A 72 15.22 -8.14 -4.01
C ALA A 72 16.33 -7.23 -4.57
N SER A 73 16.15 -5.90 -4.52
CA SER A 73 17.14 -4.93 -5.01
C SER A 73 18.48 -4.97 -4.27
N LYS A 74 18.49 -5.53 -3.05
CA LYS A 74 19.68 -5.70 -2.22
C LYS A 74 20.14 -7.15 -2.14
N GLU A 75 19.44 -8.06 -2.82
CA GLU A 75 19.62 -9.52 -2.74
C GLU A 75 19.70 -10.01 -1.28
N SER A 76 18.98 -9.35 -0.37
CA SER A 76 19.11 -9.55 1.09
C SER A 76 17.92 -9.00 1.86
N GLY A 77 17.68 -9.54 3.05
CA GLY A 77 16.62 -9.12 3.96
C GLY A 77 15.58 -10.22 4.25
N HIS A 78 14.58 -9.89 5.06
CA HIS A 78 13.57 -10.82 5.55
C HIS A 78 12.16 -10.34 5.19
N PRO A 79 11.76 -10.42 3.91
CA PRO A 79 10.51 -9.84 3.45
C PRO A 79 9.29 -10.55 4.03
N GLY A 80 9.38 -11.87 4.28
CA GLY A 80 8.26 -12.69 4.73
C GLY A 80 7.69 -12.27 6.10
N GLY A 81 8.56 -11.84 7.01
CA GLY A 81 8.17 -11.41 8.35
C GLY A 81 7.17 -10.24 8.33
N PHE A 82 7.57 -9.12 7.71
CA PHE A 82 6.67 -7.98 7.55
C PHE A 82 5.50 -8.27 6.60
N ALA A 83 5.74 -8.97 5.48
CA ALA A 83 4.67 -9.28 4.52
C ALA A 83 3.52 -10.08 5.16
N SER A 84 3.82 -10.90 6.17
CA SER A 84 2.83 -11.65 6.94
C SER A 84 1.98 -10.79 7.88
N SER A 85 2.49 -9.64 8.33
CA SER A 85 1.79 -8.72 9.24
C SER A 85 1.27 -7.45 8.55
N ALA A 86 1.43 -7.33 7.23
CA ALA A 86 1.07 -6.16 6.45
C ALA A 86 -0.42 -5.75 6.61
N ASP A 87 -1.35 -6.70 6.72
CA ASP A 87 -2.77 -6.41 6.97
C ASP A 87 -2.98 -5.66 8.28
N ALA A 88 -2.37 -6.14 9.35
CA ALA A 88 -2.47 -5.50 10.67
C ALA A 88 -1.82 -4.12 10.66
N TYR A 89 -0.64 -4.00 10.03
CA TYR A 89 0.06 -2.73 9.93
C TYR A 89 -0.76 -1.70 9.13
N ALA A 90 -1.25 -2.06 7.95
CA ALA A 90 -2.07 -1.18 7.12
C ALA A 90 -3.36 -0.77 7.84
N ALA A 91 -4.03 -1.68 8.53
CA ALA A 91 -5.23 -1.36 9.31
C ALA A 91 -4.93 -0.33 10.41
N LEU A 92 -3.82 -0.48 11.14
CA LEU A 92 -3.41 0.49 12.16
C LEU A 92 -3.14 1.88 11.55
N VAL A 93 -2.46 1.93 10.41
CA VAL A 93 -2.23 3.19 9.67
C VAL A 93 -3.56 3.82 9.25
N MET A 94 -4.47 3.05 8.66
CA MET A 94 -5.78 3.54 8.19
C MET A 94 -6.66 4.03 9.35
N LEU A 95 -6.49 3.47 10.54
CA LEU A 95 -7.13 3.92 11.78
C LEU A 95 -6.42 5.11 12.45
N GLY A 96 -5.34 5.63 11.86
CA GLY A 96 -4.63 6.81 12.34
C GLY A 96 -3.62 6.56 13.44
N HIS A 97 -3.21 5.31 13.67
CA HIS A 97 -2.13 5.02 14.62
C HIS A 97 -0.78 5.46 14.05
N THR A 98 -0.11 6.36 14.76
CA THR A 98 1.22 6.87 14.39
C THR A 98 2.37 6.17 15.13
N ASN A 99 2.07 5.58 16.30
CA ASN A 99 3.05 4.86 17.11
C ASN A 99 2.87 3.35 16.93
N ILE A 100 3.45 2.80 15.87
CA ILE A 100 3.42 1.36 15.57
C ILE A 100 4.83 0.80 15.80
N VAL A 101 5.00 0.06 16.90
CA VAL A 101 6.30 -0.50 17.30
C VAL A 101 6.54 -1.87 16.68
N THR A 102 7.83 -2.22 16.51
CA THR A 102 8.26 -3.59 16.19
C THR A 102 9.26 -4.08 17.22
N GLU A 103 9.02 -5.28 17.73
CA GLU A 103 9.99 -5.99 18.58
C GLU A 103 11.03 -6.75 17.74
N VAL A 104 10.80 -6.91 16.44
CA VAL A 104 11.63 -7.72 15.55
C VAL A 104 12.34 -6.84 14.51
N GLY A 105 13.57 -6.46 14.81
CA GLY A 105 14.34 -5.51 13.99
C GLY A 105 14.61 -5.96 12.55
N HIS A 106 14.71 -7.27 12.28
CA HIS A 106 15.00 -7.74 10.92
C HIS A 106 13.83 -7.59 9.92
N HIS A 107 12.64 -7.15 10.38
CA HIS A 107 11.51 -6.78 9.54
C HIS A 107 11.60 -5.35 9.00
N ALA A 108 12.70 -4.63 9.29
CA ALA A 108 12.93 -3.24 8.91
C ALA A 108 12.60 -2.87 7.46
N PRO A 109 12.86 -3.70 6.42
CA PRO A 109 12.48 -3.37 5.04
C PRO A 109 11.01 -2.99 4.86
N GLY A 110 10.11 -3.62 5.62
CA GLY A 110 8.71 -3.30 5.56
C GLY A 110 8.33 -2.00 6.27
N PHE A 111 8.99 -1.67 7.37
CA PHE A 111 8.83 -0.36 8.02
C PHE A 111 9.34 0.78 7.14
N TYR A 112 10.43 0.56 6.40
CA TYR A 112 10.90 1.54 5.41
C TYR A 112 9.90 1.70 4.27
N SER A 113 9.30 0.60 3.81
CA SER A 113 8.26 0.62 2.79
C SER A 113 7.03 1.40 3.27
N ALA A 114 6.62 1.21 4.52
CA ALA A 114 5.52 1.95 5.14
C ALA A 114 5.78 3.43 5.36
N MET A 115 7.04 3.83 5.59
CA MET A 115 7.41 5.25 5.70
C MET A 115 7.51 5.93 4.33
N PHE A 116 7.75 5.16 3.27
CA PHE A 116 7.83 5.67 1.91
C PHE A 116 6.45 5.91 1.29
N ILE A 117 5.50 4.99 1.54
CA ILE A 117 4.12 5.08 1.08
C ILE A 117 3.33 6.05 1.97
#